data_AF-A0A378UZI5-F1
#
_entry.id   AF-A0A378UZI5-F1
#
_cell.length_a   1.000
_cell.length_b   1.000
_cell.length_c   1.000
_cell.angle_alpha   90.00
_cell.angle_beta   90.00
_cell.angle_gamma   90.00
#
_symmetry.space_group_name_H-M   'P 1'
#
loop_
_entity.id
_entity.type
_entity.pdbx_description
1 polymer ?
#
loop_
_entity_poly.entity_id
_entity_poly.type
_entity_poly.pdbx_seq_one_letter_code
_entity_poly.pdbx_strand_id
1 'polypeptide(L)'
;MLGHLEVPGLTGTDPASLSPAAYELLRSGGYGGPGFNGLVYTDDLSSMAAINQRYGVAAAVLKAFQAGADNALWITTDEVPAVLDGLEKALADGQLNQAAVDAAVLRNVDAKGGVHC
;
A
#
# COMPACT_ATOMS: atom_id res chain seq x y z
N MET A 1 9.07 3.99 -3.11
CA MET A 1 8.06 3.22 -3.85
C MET A 1 8.45 1.75 -3.77
N LEU A 2 7.51 0.84 -3.53
CA LEU A 2 7.75 -0.60 -3.53
C LEU A 2 7.23 -1.22 -4.83
N GLY A 3 8.10 -1.97 -5.52
CA GLY A 3 7.79 -2.67 -6.77
C GLY A 3 7.17 -4.04 -6.57
N HIS A 4 6.86 -4.72 -7.68
CA HIS A 4 6.17 -6.01 -7.70
C HIS A 4 7.12 -7.21 -7.79
N LEU A 5 8.20 -7.19 -7.01
CA LEU A 5 9.20 -8.24 -6.97
C LEU A 5 8.85 -9.26 -5.89
N GLU A 6 8.98 -10.54 -6.22
CA GLU A 6 9.06 -11.61 -5.22
C GLU A 6 10.51 -11.70 -4.73
N VAL A 7 10.72 -11.53 -3.42
CA VAL A 7 12.05 -11.47 -2.83
C VAL A 7 12.24 -12.70 -1.93
N PRO A 8 13.09 -13.67 -2.34
CA PRO A 8 13.38 -14.85 -1.54
C PRO A 8 13.90 -14.49 -0.14
N GLY A 9 13.34 -15.12 0.88
CA GLY A 9 13.68 -14.84 2.28
C GLY A 9 13.02 -13.60 2.89
N LEU A 10 12.22 -12.85 2.11
CA LEU A 10 11.48 -11.69 2.61
C LEU A 10 9.97 -11.78 2.33
N THR A 11 9.58 -11.90 1.05
CA THR A 11 8.16 -11.79 0.66
C THR A 11 7.55 -13.12 0.20
N GLY A 12 8.37 -14.17 0.08
CA GLY A 12 7.93 -15.47 -0.43
C GLY A 12 7.44 -15.33 -1.87
N THR A 13 6.20 -15.74 -2.13
CA THR A 13 5.53 -15.62 -3.44
C THR A 13 4.61 -14.41 -3.54
N ASP A 14 4.59 -13.52 -2.53
CA ASP A 14 3.86 -12.26 -2.62
C ASP A 14 4.76 -11.17 -3.24
N PRO A 15 4.23 -10.34 -4.16
CA PRO A 15 4.95 -9.16 -4.65
C PRO A 15 5.23 -8.21 -3.49
N ALA A 16 6.41 -7.58 -3.46
CA ALA A 16 6.83 -6.73 -2.34
C ALA A 16 5.86 -5.58 -2.03
N SER A 17 5.26 -4.97 -3.04
CA SER A 17 4.22 -3.94 -2.86
C SER A 17 2.95 -4.43 -2.13
N LEU A 18 2.73 -5.74 -2.05
CA LEU A 18 1.59 -6.40 -1.41
C LEU A 18 1.98 -7.26 -0.20
N SER A 19 3.23 -7.14 0.28
CA SER A 19 3.79 -7.98 1.36
C SER A 19 4.09 -7.16 2.62
N PRO A 20 3.45 -7.47 3.78
CA PRO A 20 3.71 -6.76 5.03
C PRO A 20 5.18 -6.74 5.43
N ALA A 21 5.90 -7.86 5.22
CA ALA A 21 7.31 -7.99 5.56
C ALA A 21 8.21 -6.96 4.84
N ALA A 22 7.86 -6.56 3.61
CA ALA A 22 8.61 -5.55 2.87
C ALA A 22 8.44 -4.15 3.48
N TYR A 23 7.22 -3.81 3.92
CA TYR A 23 6.97 -2.55 4.62
C TYR A 23 7.59 -2.55 6.02
N GLU A 24 7.48 -3.65 6.77
CA GLU A 24 8.12 -3.80 8.08
C GLU A 24 9.64 -3.64 8.00
N LEU A 25 10.28 -4.23 6.99
CA LEU A 25 11.71 -4.04 6.73
C LEU A 25 12.06 -2.55 6.56
N LEU A 26 11.27 -1.83 5.76
CA LEU A 26 11.45 -0.41 5.51
C LEU A 26 11.19 0.45 6.76
N ARG A 27 10.10 0.19 7.49
CA ARG A 27 9.73 0.94 8.70
C ARG A 27 10.71 0.73 9.85
N SER A 28 11.21 -0.50 10.02
CA SER A 28 12.12 -0.85 11.10
C SER A 28 13.56 -0.41 10.86
N GLY A 29 13.96 -0.20 9.60
CA GLY A 29 15.37 0.00 9.25
C GLY A 29 16.15 -1.30 9.10
N GLY A 30 15.48 -2.46 9.14
CA GLY A 30 16.11 -3.78 8.99
C GLY A 30 16.83 -3.99 7.65
N TYR A 31 16.65 -3.07 6.68
CA TYR A 31 17.43 -3.00 5.44
C TYR A 31 18.88 -2.47 5.64
N GLY A 32 19.30 -2.19 6.89
CA GLY A 32 20.64 -1.70 7.22
C GLY A 32 20.76 -0.18 7.32
N GLY A 33 19.64 0.53 7.28
CA GLY A 33 19.56 1.99 7.46
C GLY A 33 18.64 2.39 8.61
N PRO A 34 18.42 3.70 8.83
CA PRO A 34 17.42 4.15 9.80
C PRO A 34 16.00 3.79 9.32
N GLY A 35 15.08 3.51 10.24
CA GLY A 35 13.68 3.26 9.88
C GLY A 35 13.05 4.44 9.14
N PHE A 36 12.31 4.13 8.07
CA PHE A 36 11.69 5.14 7.23
C PHE A 36 10.22 5.39 7.63
N ASN A 37 9.92 6.59 8.13
CA ASN A 37 8.54 6.98 8.50
C ASN A 37 7.86 7.92 7.49
N GLY A 38 8.46 8.13 6.31
CA GLY A 38 7.88 8.95 5.25
C GLY A 38 6.86 8.20 4.40
N LEU A 39 6.37 8.86 3.35
CA LEU A 39 5.33 8.36 2.45
C LEU A 39 5.84 7.20 1.55
N VAL A 40 5.08 6.11 1.48
CA VAL A 40 5.40 4.93 0.65
C VAL A 40 4.31 4.64 -0.38
N TYR A 41 4.68 4.73 -1.66
CA TYR A 41 3.85 4.35 -2.80
C TYR A 41 4.03 2.89 -3.21
N THR A 42 2.99 2.27 -3.76
CA THR A 42 3.13 1.10 -4.64
C THR A 42 3.57 1.52 -6.05
N ASP A 43 4.13 0.58 -6.81
CA ASP A 43 4.13 0.63 -8.27
C ASP A 43 2.71 0.38 -8.83
N ASP A 44 2.51 0.46 -10.15
CA ASP A 44 1.17 0.40 -10.78
C ASP A 44 0.42 -0.94 -10.58
N LEU A 45 -0.67 -0.88 -9.82
CA LEU A 45 -1.51 -2.02 -9.48
C LEU A 45 -2.50 -2.46 -10.57
N SER A 46 -2.60 -1.74 -11.70
CA SER A 46 -3.59 -2.02 -12.76
C SER A 46 -3.01 -2.67 -14.01
N SER A 47 -1.97 -2.08 -14.63
CA SER A 47 -1.49 -2.55 -15.94
C SER A 47 -0.35 -3.56 -15.85
N MET A 48 0.34 -3.63 -14.72
CA MET A 48 1.50 -4.51 -14.55
C MET A 48 1.09 -5.97 -14.31
N ALA A 49 1.57 -6.85 -15.18
CA ALA A 49 1.26 -8.29 -15.18
C ALA A 49 1.57 -9.01 -13.85
N ALA A 50 2.57 -8.52 -13.11
CA ALA A 50 2.94 -9.07 -11.80
C ALA A 50 1.80 -8.95 -10.75
N ILE A 51 0.85 -8.03 -10.97
CA ILE A 51 -0.33 -7.84 -10.12
C ILE A 51 -1.61 -8.32 -10.82
N ASN A 52 -1.89 -7.83 -12.05
CA ASN A 52 -3.21 -8.00 -12.65
C ASN A 52 -3.54 -9.44 -13.09
N GLN A 53 -2.54 -10.32 -13.17
CA GLN A 53 -2.76 -11.76 -13.38
C GLN A 53 -3.20 -12.49 -12.11
N ARG A 54 -3.14 -11.83 -10.94
CA ARG A 54 -3.44 -12.42 -9.63
C ARG A 54 -4.59 -11.71 -8.92
N TYR A 55 -4.69 -10.39 -9.07
CA TYR A 55 -5.65 -9.55 -8.35
C TYR A 55 -6.25 -8.49 -9.29
N GLY A 56 -7.55 -8.25 -9.18
CA GLY A 56 -8.16 -7.05 -9.75
C GLY A 56 -7.79 -5.79 -8.93
N VAL A 57 -7.96 -4.60 -9.50
CA VAL A 57 -7.51 -3.31 -8.91
C VAL A 57 -8.00 -3.13 -7.47
N ALA A 58 -9.30 -3.29 -7.19
CA ALA A 58 -9.85 -3.11 -5.84
C ALA A 58 -9.23 -4.09 -4.82
N ALA A 59 -9.03 -5.35 -5.20
CA ALA A 59 -8.38 -6.34 -4.33
C ALA A 59 -6.89 -6.04 -4.13
N ALA A 60 -6.20 -5.58 -5.17
CA ALA A 60 -4.79 -5.20 -5.10
C ALA A 60 -4.57 -3.98 -4.20
N VAL A 61 -5.43 -2.95 -4.32
CA VAL A 61 -5.38 -1.74 -3.46
C VAL A 61 -5.63 -2.10 -2.01
N LEU A 62 -6.65 -2.91 -1.71
CA LEU A 62 -6.90 -3.39 -0.34
C LEU A 62 -5.68 -4.12 0.22
N LYS A 63 -5.12 -5.07 -0.54
CA LYS A 63 -3.95 -5.84 -0.10
C LYS A 63 -2.71 -4.95 0.09
N ALA A 64 -2.51 -3.92 -0.73
CA ALA A 64 -1.43 -2.95 -0.57
C ALA A 64 -1.56 -2.16 0.74
N PHE A 65 -2.75 -1.67 1.07
CA PHE A 65 -2.98 -0.97 2.34
C PHE A 65 -2.85 -1.90 3.55
N GLN A 66 -3.33 -3.13 3.46
CA GLN A 66 -3.11 -4.15 4.49
C GLN A 66 -1.61 -4.45 4.70
N ALA A 67 -0.81 -4.38 3.64
CA ALA A 67 0.63 -4.57 3.72
C ALA A 67 1.37 -3.38 4.34
N GLY A 68 0.79 -2.17 4.32
CA GLY A 68 1.37 -0.97 4.91
C GLY A 68 1.77 0.12 3.91
N ALA A 69 1.27 0.06 2.67
CA ALA A 69 1.35 1.17 1.73
C ALA A 69 0.61 2.40 2.28
N ASP A 70 1.12 3.59 2.02
CA ASP A 70 0.41 4.83 2.34
C ASP A 70 -0.35 5.38 1.13
N ASN A 71 0.05 4.98 -0.08
CA ASN A 71 -0.53 5.45 -1.32
C ASN A 71 -0.50 4.34 -2.37
N ALA A 72 -1.69 3.85 -2.76
CA ALA A 72 -1.85 2.84 -3.78
C ALA A 72 -1.97 3.50 -5.15
N LEU A 73 -1.04 3.21 -6.05
CA LEU A 73 -0.95 3.81 -7.38
C LEU A 73 -1.49 2.86 -8.44
N TRP A 74 -2.31 3.39 -9.34
CA TRP A 74 -2.66 2.75 -10.61
C TRP A 74 -2.97 3.81 -11.67
N ILE A 75 -3.23 3.43 -12.93
CA ILE A 75 -3.17 4.36 -14.09
C ILE A 75 -4.51 4.64 -14.81
N THR A 76 -5.65 4.25 -14.22
CA THR A 76 -7.01 4.45 -14.76
C THR A 76 -7.93 5.06 -13.70
N THR A 77 -9.11 5.57 -14.08
CA THR A 77 -10.05 6.19 -13.14
C THR A 77 -11.34 5.42 -12.95
N ASP A 78 -11.66 4.48 -13.85
CA ASP A 78 -12.95 3.81 -13.91
C ASP A 78 -13.20 2.95 -12.66
N GLU A 79 -12.13 2.44 -12.04
CA GLU A 79 -12.18 1.60 -10.85
C GLU A 79 -12.36 2.39 -9.55
N VAL A 80 -12.18 3.71 -9.54
CA VAL A 80 -12.20 4.52 -8.31
C VAL A 80 -13.46 4.26 -7.46
N PRO A 81 -14.69 4.26 -7.99
CA PRO A 81 -15.88 3.99 -7.17
C PRO A 81 -15.84 2.60 -6.52
N ALA A 82 -15.49 1.56 -7.29
CA ALA A 82 -15.42 0.20 -6.79
C ALA A 82 -14.30 0.00 -5.76
N VAL A 83 -13.17 0.72 -5.91
CA VAL A 83 -12.08 0.73 -4.93
C VAL A 83 -12.57 1.36 -3.61
N LEU A 84 -13.20 2.53 -3.66
CA LEU A 84 -13.69 3.21 -2.45
C LEU A 84 -14.74 2.37 -1.71
N ASP A 85 -15.74 1.84 -2.42
CA ASP A 85 -16.76 0.96 -1.85
C ASP A 85 -16.13 -0.27 -1.16
N GLY A 86 -15.11 -0.86 -1.79
CA GLY A 86 -14.37 -2.00 -1.25
C GLY A 86 -13.58 -1.66 0.01
N LEU A 87 -12.97 -0.48 0.07
CA LEU A 87 -12.18 -0.03 1.22
C LEU A 87 -13.06 0.36 2.41
N GLU A 88 -14.18 1.05 2.17
CA GLU A 88 -15.17 1.36 3.22
C GLU A 88 -15.73 0.07 3.83
N LYS A 89 -16.06 -0.91 2.98
CA LYS A 89 -16.48 -2.24 3.43
C LYS A 89 -15.39 -2.94 4.23
N ALA A 90 -14.14 -2.92 3.75
CA ALA A 90 -13.02 -3.54 4.45
C ALA A 90 -12.74 -2.90 5.83
N LEU A 91 -12.93 -1.58 5.96
CA LEU A 91 -12.88 -0.89 7.25
C LEU A 91 -14.01 -1.35 8.18
N ALA A 92 -15.25 -1.38 7.68
CA ALA A 92 -16.41 -1.82 8.45
C ALA A 92 -16.29 -3.29 8.91
N ASP A 93 -15.72 -4.15 8.07
CA ASP A 93 -15.52 -5.57 8.33
C ASP A 93 -14.22 -5.86 9.12
N GLY A 94 -13.44 -4.84 9.51
CA GLY A 94 -12.20 -4.98 10.28
C GLY A 94 -11.00 -5.54 9.51
N GLN A 95 -11.10 -5.62 8.19
CA GLN A 95 -10.00 -6.02 7.29
C GLN A 95 -8.98 -4.89 7.08
N LEU A 96 -9.36 -3.64 7.36
CA LEU A 96 -8.49 -2.49 7.46
C LEU A 96 -8.57 -1.89 8.86
N ASN A 97 -7.42 -1.45 9.36
CA ASN A 97 -7.33 -0.79 10.66
C ASN A 97 -7.43 0.73 10.47
N GLN A 98 -8.41 1.38 11.11
CA GLN A 98 -8.59 2.83 11.07
C GLN A 98 -7.30 3.58 11.45
N ALA A 99 -6.58 3.13 12.48
CA ALA A 99 -5.34 3.78 12.92
C ALA A 99 -4.23 3.70 11.84
N ALA A 100 -4.22 2.64 11.03
CA ALA A 100 -3.28 2.52 9.91
C ALA A 100 -3.64 3.48 8.78
N VAL A 101 -4.94 3.62 8.47
CA VAL A 101 -5.45 4.60 7.51
C VAL A 101 -5.11 6.02 7.96
N ASP A 102 -5.37 6.36 9.22
CA ASP A 102 -5.07 7.68 9.78
C ASP A 102 -3.57 8.00 9.69
N ALA A 103 -2.70 7.03 10.01
CA ALA A 103 -1.25 7.20 9.87
C ALA A 103 -0.82 7.45 8.41
N ALA A 104 -1.41 6.74 7.45
CA ALA A 104 -1.16 6.96 6.03
C ALA A 104 -1.65 8.35 5.57
N VAL A 105 -2.81 8.80 6.04
CA VAL A 105 -3.35 10.14 5.77
C VAL A 105 -2.38 11.21 6.28
N LEU A 106 -1.89 11.09 7.52
CA LEU A 106 -0.93 12.04 8.09
C LEU A 106 0.35 12.13 7.26
N ARG A 107 0.92 10.99 6.83
CA ARG A 107 2.10 11.01 5.93
C ARG A 107 1.81 11.66 4.58
N ASN A 108 0.63 11.46 4.01
CA ASN A 108 0.22 12.11 2.77
C ASN A 108 0.06 13.64 2.96
N VAL A 109 -0.47 14.06 4.11
CA VAL A 109 -0.66 15.47 4.45
C VAL A 109 0.68 16.17 4.70
N ASP A 110 1.58 15.55 5.45
CA ASP A 110 2.93 16.07 5.71
C ASP A 110 3.70 16.25 4.39
N ALA A 111 3.59 15.28 3.49
CA ALA A 111 4.20 15.36 2.15
C ALA A 111 3.62 16.51 1.28
N LYS A 112 2.43 17.03 1.63
CA LYS A 112 1.75 18.13 0.94
C LYS A 112 1.92 19.50 1.63
N GLY A 113 2.73 19.59 2.68
CA GLY A 113 2.98 20.83 3.43
C GLY A 113 2.21 20.96 4.74
N GLY A 114 1.48 19.91 5.15
CA GLY A 114 0.71 19.90 6.40
C GLY A 114 -0.68 20.54 6.28
N VAL A 115 -1.49 20.42 7.33
CA VAL A 115 -2.70 21.24 7.48
C VAL A 115 -2.29 22.57 8.09
N HIS A 116 -2.50 23.67 7.36
CA HIS A 116 -2.39 25.01 7.91
C HIS A 116 -3.73 25.39 8.54
N CYS A 117 -3.73 25.67 9.85
CA CYS A 117 -4.88 26.23 10.58
C CYS A 117 -4.74 27.75 10.72
#